data_AF-A0A914VSZ5-F1
#
_entry.id   AF-A0A914VSZ5-F1
#
_cell.length_a   1.000
_cell.length_b   1.000
_cell.length_c   1.000
_cell.angle_alpha   90.00
_cell.angle_beta   90.00
_cell.angle_gamma   90.00
#
_symmetry.space_group_name_H-M   'P 1'
#
loop_
_entity.id
_entity.type
_entity.pdbx_description
1 polymer ?
#
loop_
_entity_poly.entity_id
_entity_poly.type
_entity_poly.pdbx_seq_one_letter_code
_entity_poly.pdbx_strand_id
1 'polypeptide(L)'
;MDSDWESYHQTRSSNGDGSDSAAQFQRLTGQISTNIQTINQYVQQMQRMVGQLGTPQDSEELRHRLHDIQHETHEVSQKTSQMLKDLNDLPNEQV
;
A
#
# COMPACT_ATOMS: atom_id res chain seq x y z
N MET A 1 -48.95 -38.52 14.08
CA MET A 1 -47.51 -38.89 14.08
C MET A 1 -46.87 -37.91 13.13
N ASP A 2 -46.71 -36.69 13.64
CA ASP A 2 -46.32 -35.51 12.87
C ASP A 2 -44.80 -35.44 12.87
N SER A 3 -44.22 -35.75 11.72
CA SER A 3 -42.78 -35.75 11.48
C SER A 3 -42.39 -34.46 10.74
N ASP A 4 -42.70 -33.31 11.32
CA ASP A 4 -42.25 -31.99 10.84
C ASP A 4 -41.27 -31.38 11.84
N TRP A 5 -40.13 -32.06 12.07
CA TRP A 5 -39.04 -31.52 12.90
C TRP A 5 -37.68 -31.40 12.19
N GLU A 6 -37.62 -31.59 10.88
CA GLU A 6 -36.36 -31.41 10.12
C GLU A 6 -36.17 -30.00 9.54
N SER A 7 -36.95 -29.01 9.99
CA SER A 7 -36.80 -27.60 9.59
C SER A 7 -36.20 -26.70 10.69
N TYR A 8 -35.20 -27.19 11.45
CA TYR A 8 -34.46 -26.36 12.41
C TYR A 8 -32.95 -26.62 12.45
N HIS A 9 -32.31 -26.77 11.29
CA HIS A 9 -30.85 -26.65 11.21
C HIS A 9 -30.43 -25.57 10.21
N GLN A 10 -31.01 -24.37 10.37
CA GLN A 10 -30.49 -23.14 9.80
C GLN A 10 -29.68 -22.39 10.87
N THR A 11 -28.40 -22.74 11.00
CA THR A 11 -27.39 -21.82 11.55
C THR A 11 -26.10 -22.03 10.78
N ARG A 12 -26.07 -21.49 9.55
CA ARG A 12 -24.79 -21.05 8.99
C ARG A 12 -24.32 -19.91 9.87
N SER A 13 -23.46 -20.23 10.84
CA SER A 13 -22.71 -19.25 11.59
C SER A 13 -21.73 -18.59 10.62
N SER A 14 -22.11 -17.46 10.04
CA SER A 14 -21.23 -16.57 9.28
C SER A 14 -20.55 -15.62 10.26
N ASN A 15 -19.61 -16.14 11.06
CA ASN A 15 -18.72 -15.35 11.89
C ASN A 15 -17.28 -15.45 11.34
N GLY A 16 -17.09 -15.06 10.08
CA GLY A 16 -15.80 -15.15 9.37
C GLY A 16 -15.25 -13.83 8.83
N ASP A 17 -15.90 -12.70 9.10
CA ASP A 17 -15.60 -11.43 8.41
C ASP A 17 -14.56 -10.55 9.15
N GLY A 18 -14.44 -10.71 10.47
CA GLY A 18 -13.51 -9.91 11.30
C GLY A 18 -12.03 -10.28 11.14
N SER A 19 -11.72 -11.56 10.85
CA SER A 19 -10.32 -11.99 10.66
C SER A 19 -9.71 -11.45 9.38
N ASP A 20 -10.51 -11.33 8.34
CA ASP A 20 -10.04 -10.95 7.00
C ASP A 20 -9.75 -9.44 6.94
N SER A 21 -10.56 -8.63 7.61
CA SER A 21 -10.34 -7.18 7.71
C SER A 21 -9.07 -6.84 8.50
N ALA A 22 -8.82 -7.53 9.62
CA ALA A 22 -7.58 -7.34 10.39
C ALA A 22 -6.32 -7.75 9.61
N ALA A 23 -6.38 -8.85 8.86
CA ALA A 23 -5.27 -9.30 8.01
C ALA A 23 -5.00 -8.30 6.86
N GLN A 24 -6.06 -7.77 6.25
CA GLN A 24 -5.95 -6.73 5.21
C GLN A 24 -5.35 -5.44 5.76
N PHE A 25 -5.78 -4.99 6.95
CA PHE A 25 -5.22 -3.83 7.63
C PHE A 25 -3.71 -3.97 7.86
N GLN A 26 -3.27 -5.11 8.41
CA GLN A 26 -1.85 -5.38 8.64
C GLN A 26 -1.05 -5.38 7.35
N ARG A 27 -1.57 -6.01 6.29
CA ARG A 27 -0.92 -6.04 4.97
C ARG A 27 -0.79 -4.63 4.38
N LEU A 28 -1.88 -3.86 4.35
CA LEU A 28 -1.88 -2.51 3.78
C LEU A 28 -0.94 -1.59 4.55
N THR A 29 -1.01 -1.59 5.88
CA THR A 29 -0.13 -0.78 6.74
C THR A 29 1.35 -1.12 6.53
N GLY A 30 1.66 -2.42 6.42
CA GLY A 30 3.02 -2.88 6.13
C GLY A 30 3.53 -2.39 4.77
N GLN A 31 2.71 -2.55 3.72
CA GLN A 31 3.05 -2.10 2.37
C GLN A 31 3.23 -0.58 2.28
N ILE A 32 2.33 0.19 2.91
CA ILE A 32 2.44 1.65 2.99
C ILE A 32 3.75 2.06 3.66
N SER A 33 4.11 1.42 4.78
CA SER A 33 5.35 1.73 5.51
C SER A 33 6.58 1.46 4.66
N THR A 34 6.63 0.33 3.95
CA THR A 34 7.72 0.01 3.01
C THR A 34 7.78 1.03 1.89
N ASN A 35 6.66 1.39 1.27
CA ASN A 35 6.66 2.36 0.18
C ASN A 35 7.14 3.75 0.63
N ILE A 36 6.76 4.20 1.83
CA ILE A 36 7.25 5.47 2.40
C ILE A 36 8.76 5.44 2.59
N GLN A 37 9.31 4.32 3.09
CA GLN A 37 10.77 4.15 3.19
C GLN A 37 11.44 4.20 1.82
N THR A 38 10.86 3.54 0.81
CA THR A 38 11.34 3.57 -0.57
C THR A 38 11.32 4.99 -1.15
N ILE A 39 10.23 5.75 -0.96
CA ILE A 39 10.15 7.17 -1.37
C ILE A 39 11.28 7.98 -0.72
N ASN A 40 11.51 7.81 0.59
CA ASN A 40 12.59 8.50 1.29
C ASN A 40 13.99 8.13 0.74
N GLN A 41 14.19 6.88 0.32
CA GLN A 41 15.44 6.45 -0.32
C GLN A 41 15.61 7.09 -1.70
N TYR A 42 14.54 7.15 -2.51
CA TYR A 42 14.58 7.82 -3.81
C TYR A 42 14.83 9.32 -3.68
N VAL A 43 14.22 10.00 -2.71
CA VAL A 43 14.48 11.42 -2.43
C VAL A 43 15.95 11.66 -2.08
N GLN A 44 16.56 10.82 -1.24
CA GLN A 44 17.99 10.94 -0.92
C GLN A 44 18.90 10.66 -2.13
N GLN A 45 18.48 9.80 -3.06
CA GLN A 45 19.20 9.59 -4.32
C GLN A 45 19.07 10.80 -5.24
N MET A 46 17.85 11.33 -5.42
CA MET A 46 17.60 12.56 -6.19
C MET A 46 18.42 13.74 -5.67
N GLN A 47 18.46 13.95 -4.35
CA GLN A 47 19.25 15.02 -3.73
C GLN A 47 20.74 14.92 -4.10
N ARG A 48 21.31 13.71 -4.09
CA ARG A 48 22.71 13.49 -4.49
C ARG A 48 22.93 13.78 -5.97
N MET A 49 22.03 13.30 -6.83
CA MET A 49 22.12 13.53 -8.29
C MET A 49 21.95 15.00 -8.65
N VAL A 50 20.98 15.68 -8.04
CA VAL A 50 20.76 17.13 -8.22
C VAL A 50 22.00 17.92 -7.80
N GLY A 51 22.68 17.52 -6.71
CA GLY A 51 23.94 18.15 -6.30
C GLY A 51 25.10 18.00 -7.30
N GLN A 52 25.00 17.09 -8.26
CA GLN A 52 25.99 16.90 -9.33
C GLN A 52 25.64 17.65 -10.62
N LEU A 53 24.41 18.14 -10.78
CA LEU A 53 24.00 18.92 -11.95
C LEU A 53 24.72 20.27 -11.99
N GLY A 54 25.19 20.66 -13.18
CA GLY A 54 26.00 21.88 -13.36
C GLY A 54 27.43 21.78 -12.82
N THR A 55 27.84 20.64 -12.26
CA THR A 55 29.23 20.35 -11.88
C THR A 55 29.95 19.63 -13.03
N PRO A 56 31.29 19.44 -12.96
CA PRO A 56 32.00 18.59 -13.93
C PRO A 56 31.55 17.12 -13.96
N GLN A 57 30.76 16.68 -12.98
CA GLN A 57 30.16 15.33 -12.94
C GLN A 57 28.81 15.25 -13.65
N ASP A 58 28.27 16.39 -14.13
CA ASP A 58 27.02 16.41 -14.88
C ASP A 58 27.19 15.64 -16.20
N SER A 59 26.23 14.76 -16.48
CA SER A 59 26.22 13.91 -17.66
C SER A 59 24.79 13.61 -18.09
N GLU A 60 24.63 13.25 -19.36
CA GLU A 60 23.34 12.80 -19.89
C GLU A 60 22.82 11.57 -19.14
N GLU A 61 23.71 10.64 -18.79
CA GLU A 61 23.37 9.46 -17.98
C GLU A 61 22.84 9.84 -16.59
N LEU A 62 23.47 10.80 -15.92
CA LEU A 62 23.00 11.30 -14.61
C LEU A 62 21.58 11.89 -14.73
N ARG A 63 21.32 12.65 -15.81
CA ARG A 63 20.02 13.26 -16.06
C ARG A 63 18.94 12.23 -16.38
N HIS A 64 19.26 11.21 -17.16
CA HIS A 64 18.36 10.09 -17.41
C HIS A 64 18.03 9.33 -16.13
N ARG A 65 19.04 8.95 -15.33
CA ARG A 65 18.79 8.30 -14.03
C ARG A 65 17.97 9.16 -13.08
N LEU A 66 18.18 10.48 -13.08
CA LEU A 66 17.37 11.40 -12.28
C LEU A 66 15.91 11.40 -12.73
N HIS A 67 15.66 11.40 -14.04
CA HIS A 67 14.31 11.30 -14.60
C HIS A 67 13.65 9.96 -14.23
N ASP A 68 14.38 8.85 -14.32
CA ASP A 68 13.88 7.53 -13.95
C ASP A 68 13.46 7.48 -12.47
N ILE A 69 14.32 7.96 -11.56
CA ILE A 69 14.00 7.99 -10.13
C ILE A 69 12.82 8.93 -9.83
N GLN A 70 12.70 10.05 -10.53
CA GLN A 70 11.52 10.93 -10.41
C GLN A 70 10.23 10.20 -10.80
N HIS A 71 10.26 9.45 -11.91
CA HIS A 71 9.13 8.66 -12.36
C HIS A 71 8.76 7.54 -11.38
N GLU A 72 9.74 6.72 -10.96
CA GLU A 72 9.52 5.66 -9.97
C GLU A 72 8.97 6.22 -8.65
N THR A 73 9.49 7.37 -8.19
CA THR A 73 8.99 8.03 -6.99
C THR A 73 7.52 8.43 -7.14
N HIS A 74 7.13 8.93 -8.31
CA HIS A 74 5.74 9.30 -8.59
C HIS A 74 4.82 8.08 -8.55
N GLU A 75 5.20 6.98 -9.21
CA GLU A 75 4.42 5.74 -9.23
C GLU A 75 4.23 5.16 -7.83
N VAL A 76 5.30 5.06 -7.04
CA VAL A 76 5.20 4.56 -5.65
C VAL A 76 4.35 5.49 -4.79
N SER A 77 4.42 6.80 -5.00
CA SER A 77 3.59 7.78 -4.28
C SER A 77 2.11 7.64 -4.62
N GLN A 78 1.76 7.46 -5.90
CA GLN A 78 0.38 7.20 -6.34
C GLN A 78 -0.15 5.90 -5.74
N LYS A 79 0.62 4.81 -5.82
CA LYS A 79 0.26 3.51 -5.24
C LYS A 79 0.04 3.61 -3.73
N THR A 80 0.91 4.32 -3.03
CA THR A 80 0.79 4.54 -1.58
C THR A 80 -0.46 5.33 -1.23
N SER A 81 -0.76 6.35 -2.03
CA SER A 81 -1.99 7.15 -1.88
C SER A 81 -3.25 6.29 -2.09
N GLN A 82 -3.21 5.35 -3.04
CA GLN A 82 -4.31 4.41 -3.23
C GLN A 82 -4.45 3.44 -2.05
N MET A 83 -3.35 2.85 -1.59
CA MET A 83 -3.36 1.97 -0.41
C MET A 83 -3.88 2.66 0.85
N LEU A 84 -3.57 3.95 1.03
CA LEU A 84 -4.10 4.74 2.15
C LEU A 84 -5.61 4.93 2.06
N LYS A 85 -6.17 5.09 0.85
CA LYS A 85 -7.63 5.10 0.65
C LYS A 85 -8.22 3.74 0.94
N ASP A 86 -7.65 2.67 0.38
CA ASP A 86 -8.10 1.30 0.61
C ASP A 86 -8.09 0.95 2.11
N LEU A 87 -7.07 1.42 2.85
CA LEU A 87 -6.96 1.26 4.31
C LEU A 87 -8.08 1.99 5.06
N ASN A 88 -8.42 3.21 4.62
CA ASN A 88 -9.50 4.02 5.21
C ASN A 88 -10.89 3.44 4.93
N ASP A 89 -11.05 2.76 3.80
CA ASP A 89 -12.32 2.17 3.36
C ASP A 89 -12.54 0.76 3.92
N LEU A 90 -11.58 0.21 4.66
CA LEU A 90 -11.79 -1.05 5.39
C LEU A 90 -12.95 -0.90 6.39
N PRO A 91 -13.84 -1.90 6.49
CA PRO A 91 -14.96 -1.84 7.42
C PRO A 91 -14.45 -1.71 8.86
N ASN A 92 -14.75 -0.57 9.48
CA ASN A 92 -14.50 -0.35 10.91
C ASN A 92 -15.47 -1.26 11.69
N GLU A 93 -14.97 -2.32 12.33
CA GLU A 93 -15.64 -2.91 13.49
C GLU A 93 -15.67 -1.84 14.60
N GLN A 94 -16.71 -0.99 14.61
CA GLN A 94 -16.98 -0.16 15.78
C GLN A 94 -17.41 -1.09 16.92
N VAL A 95 -16.55 -1.18 17.92
CA VAL A 95 -16.77 -1.80 19.24
C VAL A 95 -17.90 -1.09 19.97
#